data_AF-A0A942YL90-F1
#
_entry.id   AF-A0A942YL90-F1
#
_cell.length_a   1.000
_cell.length_b   1.000
_cell.length_c   1.000
_cell.angle_alpha   90.00
_cell.angle_beta   90.00
_cell.angle_gamma   90.00
#
_symmetry.space_group_name_H-M   'P 1'
#
loop_
_entity.id
_entity.type
_entity.pdbx_description
1 polymer ?
#
loop_
_entity_poly.entity_id
_entity_poly.type
_entity_poly.pdbx_seq_one_letter_code
_entity_poly.pdbx_strand_id
1 'polypeptide(L)'
;MMPTYFNQKNRRMKNGPSAAVIRYDESNDSAPQVVAHGTGTVATKIMELAKEHGIAMQEDASLVGHLLDIDLGDNVPPQLYSVIAEILLLLEEMDRNY
;
A
#
# COMPACT_ATOMS: atom_id res chain seq x y z
N MET A 1 26.88 -15.35 13.78
CA MET A 1 25.58 -15.38 13.06
C MET A 1 25.51 -14.10 12.24
N MET A 2 25.53 -14.19 10.91
CA MET A 2 25.56 -13.00 10.04
C MET A 2 24.13 -12.50 9.82
N PRO A 3 23.80 -11.22 10.09
CA PRO A 3 22.48 -10.69 9.79
C PRO A 3 22.31 -10.69 8.27
N THR A 4 21.32 -11.44 7.78
CA THR A 4 21.04 -11.50 6.35
C THR A 4 20.40 -10.18 5.96
N TYR A 5 21.20 -9.28 5.36
CA TYR A 5 20.70 -8.05 4.76
C TYR A 5 19.70 -8.41 3.66
N PHE A 6 18.42 -8.11 3.92
CA PHE A 6 17.31 -8.38 3.01
C PHE A 6 17.44 -7.47 1.78
N ASN A 7 18.09 -7.95 0.72
CA ASN A 7 18.31 -7.17 -0.49
C ASN A 7 17.01 -7.12 -1.34
N GLN A 8 16.11 -6.20 -0.96
CA GLN A 8 14.80 -5.96 -1.56
C GLN A 8 14.87 -5.69 -3.09
N LYS A 9 15.99 -5.12 -3.57
CA LYS A 9 16.22 -4.78 -4.98
C LYS A 9 16.28 -6.02 -5.89
N ASN A 10 16.83 -7.14 -5.41
CA ASN A 10 16.97 -8.37 -6.19
C ASN A 10 15.66 -9.18 -6.31
N ARG A 11 14.74 -9.07 -5.35
CA ARG A 11 13.41 -9.72 -5.42
C ARG A 11 12.47 -9.02 -6.40
N ARG A 12 12.50 -7.68 -6.43
CA ARG A 12 11.72 -6.86 -7.39
C ARG A 12 12.03 -7.18 -8.85
N MET A 13 13.30 -7.47 -9.17
CA MET A 13 13.71 -7.89 -10.52
C MET A 13 13.18 -9.27 -10.93
N LYS A 14 12.87 -10.17 -9.99
CA LYS A 14 12.36 -11.52 -10.29
C LYS A 14 10.82 -11.61 -10.31
N ASN A 15 10.12 -10.78 -9.53
CA ASN A 15 8.69 -10.96 -9.29
C ASN A 15 7.79 -9.84 -9.87
N GLY A 16 8.38 -8.81 -10.50
CA GLY A 16 7.63 -7.67 -11.04
C GLY A 16 7.13 -6.69 -9.97
N PRO A 17 6.41 -5.63 -10.35
CA PRO A 17 5.85 -4.66 -9.40
C PRO A 17 4.78 -5.30 -8.51
N SER A 18 4.48 -4.65 -7.40
CA SER A 18 3.40 -5.03 -6.51
C SER A 18 2.67 -3.78 -6.06
N ALA A 19 1.35 -3.88 -5.92
CA ALA A 19 0.49 -2.78 -5.52
C ALA A 19 -0.64 -3.30 -4.64
N ALA A 20 -1.04 -2.48 -3.67
CA ALA A 20 -2.23 -2.66 -2.86
C ALA A 20 -2.94 -1.31 -2.72
N VAL A 21 -4.26 -1.34 -2.64
CA VAL A 21 -5.14 -0.18 -2.50
C VAL A 21 -5.98 -0.41 -1.26
N ILE A 22 -5.94 0.57 -0.37
CA ILE A 22 -6.77 0.60 0.83
C ILE A 22 -7.84 1.68 0.68
N ARG A 23 -8.98 1.44 1.31
CA ARG A 23 -10.04 2.43 1.48
C ARG A 23 -10.25 2.68 2.96
N TYR A 24 -10.28 3.94 3.34
CA TYR A 24 -10.65 4.38 4.69
C TYR A 24 -11.91 5.24 4.60
N ASP A 25 -12.87 5.01 5.49
CA ASP A 25 -14.11 5.78 5.57
C ASP A 25 -14.18 6.46 6.94
N GLU A 26 -13.78 7.74 6.96
CA GLU A 26 -13.80 8.60 8.14
C GLU A 26 -15.20 8.80 8.73
N SER A 27 -16.25 8.68 7.92
CA SER A 27 -17.61 8.98 8.36
C SER A 27 -18.20 7.90 9.24
N ASN A 28 -17.70 6.66 9.11
CA ASN A 28 -18.26 5.48 9.75
C ASN A 28 -17.30 4.83 10.76
N ASP A 29 -16.21 5.52 11.13
CA ASP A 29 -15.17 5.03 12.06
C ASP A 29 -14.71 3.59 11.74
N SER A 30 -14.74 3.26 10.46
CA SER A 30 -14.57 1.90 9.97
C SER A 30 -13.09 1.62 9.71
N ALA A 31 -12.67 0.40 10.06
CA ALA A 31 -11.31 -0.06 9.80
C ALA A 31 -10.95 0.10 8.30
N PRO A 32 -9.70 0.52 7.97
CA PRO A 32 -9.25 0.53 6.59
C PRO A 32 -9.41 -0.85 5.96
N GLN A 33 -9.87 -0.90 4.71
CA GLN A 33 -10.17 -2.14 4.00
C GLN A 33 -9.28 -2.27 2.77
N VAL A 34 -8.79 -3.48 2.47
CA VAL A 34 -8.08 -3.74 1.21
C VAL A 34 -9.11 -3.92 0.09
N VAL A 35 -9.10 -3.03 -0.90
CA VAL A 35 -10.09 -3.02 -1.99
C VAL A 35 -9.52 -3.51 -3.33
N ALA A 36 -8.20 -3.48 -3.49
CA ALA A 36 -7.51 -4.06 -4.63
C ALA A 36 -6.06 -4.40 -4.23
N HIS A 37 -5.50 -5.47 -4.77
CA HIS A 37 -4.07 -5.73 -4.70
C HIS A 37 -3.64 -6.68 -5.82
N GLY A 38 -2.34 -6.72 -6.10
CA GLY A 38 -1.80 -7.62 -7.11
C GLY A 38 -0.31 -7.47 -7.34
N THR A 39 0.20 -8.31 -8.23
CA THR A 39 1.61 -8.34 -8.65
C THR A 39 1.71 -8.32 -10.17
N GLY A 40 2.89 -8.02 -10.70
CA GLY A 40 3.16 -8.05 -12.13
C GLY A 40 2.23 -7.11 -12.92
N THR A 41 1.59 -7.64 -13.96
CA THR A 41 0.69 -6.86 -14.83
C THR A 41 -0.52 -6.29 -14.10
N VAL A 42 -1.05 -7.01 -13.11
CA VAL A 42 -2.18 -6.53 -12.30
C VAL A 42 -1.75 -5.32 -11.47
N ALA A 43 -0.58 -5.38 -10.83
CA ALA A 43 -0.04 -4.24 -10.10
C ALA A 43 0.17 -3.01 -10.99
N THR A 44 0.71 -3.21 -12.21
CA THR A 44 0.85 -2.13 -13.20
C THR A 44 -0.50 -1.50 -13.51
N LYS A 45 -1.54 -2.32 -13.73
CA LYS A 45 -2.87 -1.79 -14.04
C LYS A 45 -3.51 -1.04 -12.87
N ILE A 46 -3.29 -1.52 -11.64
CA ILE A 46 -3.72 -0.83 -10.42
C ILE A 46 -3.07 0.56 -10.34
N MET A 47 -1.76 0.66 -10.55
CA MET A 47 -1.04 1.94 -10.51
C MET A 47 -1.48 2.90 -11.61
N GLU A 48 -1.75 2.40 -12.82
CA GLU A 48 -2.31 3.20 -13.92
C GLU A 48 -3.67 3.79 -13.54
N LEU A 49 -4.59 2.96 -13.03
CA LEU A 49 -5.93 3.41 -12.62
C LEU A 49 -5.86 4.38 -11.44
N ALA A 50 -5.00 4.11 -10.45
CA ALA A 50 -4.79 5.02 -9.34
C ALA A 50 -4.36 6.41 -9.83
N LYS A 51 -3.41 6.47 -10.77
CA LYS A 51 -2.97 7.72 -11.40
C LYS A 51 -4.09 8.40 -12.18
N GLU A 52 -4.86 7.66 -12.97
CA GLU A 52 -5.98 8.18 -13.77
C GLU A 52 -7.07 8.82 -12.89
N HIS A 53 -7.33 8.22 -11.72
CA HIS A 53 -8.33 8.68 -10.76
C HIS A 53 -7.78 9.65 -9.70
N GLY A 54 -6.51 10.05 -9.78
CA GLY A 54 -5.89 10.95 -8.80
C GLY A 54 -5.75 10.37 -7.40
N ILE A 55 -5.69 9.04 -7.27
CA ILE A 55 -5.45 8.35 -6.01
C ILE A 55 -3.96 8.48 -5.66
N ALA A 56 -3.68 8.97 -4.45
CA ALA A 56 -2.32 9.09 -3.95
C ALA A 56 -1.63 7.72 -3.88
N MET A 57 -0.34 7.69 -4.23
CA MET A 57 0.46 6.47 -4.24
C MET A 57 1.73 6.69 -3.42
N GLN A 58 2.00 5.76 -2.50
CA GLN A 58 3.21 5.73 -1.68
C GLN A 58 3.98 4.43 -1.91
N GLU A 59 5.30 4.52 -2.03
CA GLU A 59 6.15 3.37 -2.23
C GLU A 59 6.71 2.82 -0.91
N ASP A 60 6.15 1.70 -0.43
CA ASP A 60 6.70 0.94 0.68
C ASP A 60 6.58 -0.57 0.40
N ALA A 61 7.72 -1.21 0.15
CA ALA A 61 7.75 -2.63 -0.21
C ALA A 61 7.55 -3.58 1.00
N SER A 62 7.71 -3.12 2.23
CA SER A 62 7.37 -3.92 3.42
C SER A 62 5.86 -3.89 3.64
N LEU A 63 5.26 -2.71 3.64
CA LEU A 63 3.82 -2.53 3.81
C LEU A 63 3.03 -3.23 2.70
N VAL A 64 3.39 -3.03 1.43
CA VAL A 64 2.73 -3.72 0.31
C VAL A 64 2.84 -5.24 0.45
N GLY A 65 3.97 -5.75 0.96
CA GLY A 65 4.12 -7.18 1.25
C GLY A 65 3.07 -7.69 2.22
N HIS A 66 2.87 -6.99 3.35
CA HIS A 66 1.84 -7.33 4.33
C HIS A 66 0.42 -7.17 3.80
N LEU A 67 0.16 -6.14 2.99
CA LEU A 67 -1.17 -5.90 2.43
C LEU A 67 -1.59 -6.94 1.38
N LEU A 68 -0.63 -7.56 0.69
CA LEU A 68 -0.89 -8.65 -0.26
C LEU A 68 -1.32 -9.96 0.41
N ASP A 69 -1.02 -10.13 1.71
CA ASP A 69 -1.41 -11.31 2.49
C ASP A 69 -2.84 -11.20 3.05
N ILE A 70 -3.53 -10.08 2.78
CA ILE A 70 -4.91 -9.81 3.23
C ILE A 70 -5.85 -10.06 2.07
N ASP A 71 -6.97 -10.74 2.33
CA ASP A 71 -7.99 -11.00 1.31
C ASP A 71 -8.71 -9.71 0.88
N LEU A 72 -9.15 -9.67 -0.39
CA LEU A 72 -9.93 -8.54 -0.90
C LEU A 72 -11.24 -8.39 -0.13
N GLY A 73 -11.49 -7.18 0.36
CA GLY A 73 -12.66 -6.87 1.19
C GLY A 73 -12.43 -7.10 2.69
N ASP A 74 -11.27 -7.61 3.10
CA ASP A 74 -10.96 -7.73 4.52
C ASP A 74 -10.39 -6.43 5.08
N ASN A 75 -10.60 -6.27 6.39
CA ASN A 75 -10.05 -5.15 7.14
C ASN A 75 -8.55 -5.33 7.33
N VAL A 76 -7.83 -4.22 7.20
CA VAL A 76 -6.41 -4.16 7.52
C VAL A 76 -6.22 -4.50 9.01
N PRO A 77 -5.23 -5.33 9.37
CA PRO A 77 -4.91 -5.62 10.76
C PRO A 77 -4.47 -4.38 11.54
N PRO A 78 -4.85 -4.23 12.82
CA PRO A 78 -4.49 -3.06 13.64
C PRO A 78 -3.00 -2.76 13.73
N GLN A 79 -2.15 -3.79 13.65
CA GLN A 79 -0.69 -3.64 13.66
C GLN A 79 -0.12 -2.83 12.50
N LEU A 80 -0.88 -2.61 11.42
CA LEU A 80 -0.48 -1.79 10.28
C LEU A 80 -1.06 -0.37 10.34
N TYR A 81 -1.92 -0.06 11.32
CA TYR A 81 -2.64 1.23 11.37
C TYR A 81 -1.72 2.40 11.60
N SER A 82 -0.68 2.24 12.43
CA SER A 82 0.27 3.33 12.70
C SER A 82 1.00 3.78 11.43
N VAL A 83 1.42 2.83 10.59
CA VAL A 83 2.10 3.12 9.33
C VAL A 83 1.14 3.77 8.33
N ILE A 84 -0.10 3.29 8.26
CA ILE A 84 -1.13 3.90 7.39
C ILE A 84 -1.44 5.33 7.83
N ALA A 85 -1.60 5.57 9.13
CA ALA A 85 -1.85 6.89 9.68
C ALA A 85 -0.70 7.87 9.36
N GLU A 86 0.56 7.43 9.45
CA GLU A 86 1.72 8.23 9.05
C GLU A 86 1.65 8.64 7.57
N ILE A 87 1.26 7.71 6.69
CA ILE A 87 1.08 8.01 5.27
C ILE A 87 -0.05 9.01 5.05
N LEU A 88 -1.20 8.85 5.72
CA LEU A 88 -2.32 9.78 5.60
C LEU A 88 -1.93 11.20 6.06
N LEU A 89 -1.21 11.31 7.18
CA LEU A 89 -0.69 12.60 7.67
C LEU A 89 0.28 13.24 6.67
N LEU A 90 1.17 12.44 6.07
CA LEU A 90 2.08 12.92 5.02
C LEU A 90 1.30 13.46 3.81
N LEU A 91 0.25 12.76 3.38
CA LEU A 91 -0.59 13.22 2.28
C LEU A 91 -1.31 14.53 2.61
N GLU A 92 -1.88 14.65 3.80
CA GLU A 92 -2.50 15.90 4.25
C GLU A 92 -1.51 17.08 4.29
N GLU A 93 -0.26 16.83 4.73
CA GLU A 93 0.78 17.85 4.72
C GLU A 93 1.16 18.29 3.31
N MET A 94 1.19 17.36 2.37
CA MET A 94 1.41 17.66 0.96
C MET A 94 0.28 18.51 0.39
N ASP A 95 -0.97 18.14 0.65
CA ASP A 95 -2.14 18.88 0.17
C ASP A 95 -2.25 20.28 0.79
N ARG A 96 -1.89 20.45 2.08
CA ARG A 96 -1.89 21.76 2.77
C ARG A 96 -0.82 22.74 2.27
N ASN A 97 0.24 22.23 1.65
CA ASN A 97 1.37 23.04 1.18
C ASN A 97 1.23 23.51 -0.28
N TYR A 98 0.07 23.26 -0.90
CA TYR A 98 -0.34 23.79 -2.21
C TYR A 98 -1.56 24.73 -2.08
#